data_AF-A0A4R5F2N8-F1
#
_entry.id   AF-A0A4R5F2N8-F1
#
_cell.length_a   1.000
_cell.length_b   1.000
_cell.length_c   1.000
_cell.angle_alpha   90.00
_cell.angle_beta   90.00
_cell.angle_gamma   90.00
#
_symmetry.space_group_name_H-M   'P 1'
#
loop_
_entity.id
_entity.type
_entity.pdbx_description
1 polymer ?
#
loop_
_entity_poly.entity_id
_entity_poly.type
_entity_poly.pdbx_seq_one_letter_code
_entity_poly.pdbx_strand_id
1 'polypeptide(L)'
;MKTIHRPGWQPVILRQHREAHGLTLEAAGDQLRQVASRHGLTAPAANFQTLWAHEQGSVYPGPHYRRAYCLLYQANEPTLGFRLPLPGEITEVENSISDLPQPTDPATDNAAAQVIEQTLLKVSGAPSNAEQNALLNRVVDAWRRRHGQGSPKPILTLVGGYAGSGKTEFSRFLSDITGWAFLDKDSLTRAMVERLLVSLGGDPHDRHTELYLSEVRPLEYRCLMETAFDNLKVGTSAILSAPFIAELADPDWVCRLTNRCAARGIDVAVVWVRCDPESMREYIEFRGAPRDAWKLDNWQTYVSGLNTETSPSTAHITVDNRLGAAISLADQTRETLKRILA
;
A
#
# COMPACT_ATOMS: atom_id res chain seq x y z
N MET A 1 4.62 -28.54 -39.05
CA MET A 1 4.78 -28.14 -37.63
C MET A 1 3.84 -28.99 -36.79
N LYS A 2 4.33 -29.70 -35.77
CA LYS A 2 3.47 -30.52 -34.90
C LYS A 2 2.46 -29.60 -34.20
N THR A 3 1.17 -29.80 -34.43
CA THR A 3 0.10 -29.17 -33.67
C THR A 3 0.24 -29.61 -32.22
N ILE A 4 0.74 -28.71 -31.36
CA ILE A 4 0.80 -28.95 -29.92
C ILE A 4 -0.65 -29.00 -29.43
N HIS A 5 -1.14 -30.20 -29.14
CA HIS A 5 -2.46 -30.38 -28.53
C HIS A 5 -2.44 -29.77 -27.13
N ARG A 6 -3.31 -28.79 -26.88
CA ARG A 6 -3.44 -28.10 -25.58
C ARG A 6 -4.77 -28.49 -24.95
N PRO A 7 -4.77 -29.40 -23.96
CA PRO A 7 -6.00 -29.86 -23.32
C PRO A 7 -6.82 -28.70 -22.73
N GLY A 8 -8.11 -28.65 -23.06
CA GLY A 8 -9.04 -27.63 -22.54
C GLY A 8 -9.06 -26.28 -23.26
N TRP A 9 -8.28 -26.10 -24.33
CA TRP A 9 -8.33 -24.86 -25.09
C TRP A 9 -9.59 -24.76 -25.95
N GLN A 10 -10.43 -23.76 -25.68
CA GLN A 10 -11.69 -23.45 -26.36
C GLN A 10 -11.67 -21.99 -26.85
N PRO A 11 -11.08 -21.70 -28.02
CA PRO A 11 -10.85 -20.34 -28.50
C PRO A 11 -12.13 -19.51 -28.73
N VAL A 12 -13.27 -20.18 -28.99
CA VAL A 12 -14.59 -19.54 -29.15
C VAL A 12 -15.04 -18.78 -27.88
N ILE A 13 -14.65 -19.24 -26.69
CA ILE A 13 -15.04 -18.60 -25.43
C ILE A 13 -14.47 -17.18 -25.33
N LEU A 14 -13.24 -16.97 -25.82
CA LEU A 14 -12.60 -15.67 -25.81
C LEU A 14 -13.38 -14.64 -26.65
N ARG A 15 -13.92 -15.08 -27.80
CA ARG A 15 -14.78 -14.27 -28.66
C ARG A 15 -16.09 -13.91 -27.97
N GLN A 16 -16.71 -14.87 -27.28
CA GLN A 16 -17.96 -14.64 -26.54
C GLN A 16 -17.77 -13.58 -25.44
N HIS A 17 -16.65 -13.64 -24.70
CA HIS A 17 -16.34 -12.61 -23.70
C HIS A 17 -16.16 -11.22 -24.33
N ARG A 18 -15.46 -11.13 -25.47
CA ARG A 18 -15.30 -9.85 -26.19
C ARG A 18 -16.65 -9.28 -26.61
N GLU A 19 -17.50 -10.10 -27.22
CA GLU A 19 -18.83 -9.69 -27.70
C GLU A 19 -19.76 -9.32 -26.53
N ALA A 20 -19.71 -10.04 -25.41
CA ALA A 20 -20.46 -9.72 -24.20
C ALA A 20 -20.06 -8.38 -23.58
N HIS A 21 -18.80 -7.97 -23.73
CA HIS A 21 -18.30 -6.66 -23.32
C HIS A 21 -18.56 -5.55 -24.37
N GLY A 22 -19.26 -5.87 -25.47
CA GLY A 22 -19.58 -4.92 -26.53
C GLY A 22 -18.36 -4.42 -27.31
N LEU A 23 -17.25 -5.14 -27.30
CA LEU A 23 -15.99 -4.69 -27.90
C LEU A 23 -15.82 -5.21 -29.33
N THR A 24 -15.41 -4.33 -30.24
CA THR A 24 -14.83 -4.75 -31.53
C THR A 24 -13.44 -5.35 -31.32
N LEU A 25 -12.88 -6.02 -32.34
CA LEU A 25 -11.52 -6.57 -32.26
C LEU A 25 -10.47 -5.46 -32.06
N GLU A 26 -10.64 -4.33 -32.74
CA GLU A 26 -9.78 -3.16 -32.61
C GLU A 26 -9.87 -2.58 -31.20
N ALA A 27 -11.08 -2.37 -30.68
CA ALA A 27 -11.31 -1.83 -29.33
C ALA A 27 -10.77 -2.76 -28.24
N ALA A 28 -10.94 -4.07 -28.39
CA ALA A 28 -10.36 -5.05 -27.47
C ALA A 28 -8.82 -5.03 -27.53
N GLY A 29 -8.24 -4.84 -28.71
CA GLY A 29 -6.79 -4.69 -28.88
C GLY A 29 -6.24 -3.46 -28.15
N ASP A 30 -6.92 -2.31 -28.28
CA ASP A 30 -6.58 -1.08 -27.56
C ASP A 30 -6.69 -1.25 -26.05
N GLN A 31 -7.80 -1.83 -25.58
CA GLN A 31 -8.03 -2.08 -24.16
C GLN A 31 -7.00 -3.07 -23.58
N LEU A 32 -6.61 -4.11 -24.31
CA LEU A 32 -5.54 -5.03 -23.87
C LEU A 32 -4.21 -4.33 -23.69
N ARG A 33 -3.83 -3.41 -24.60
CA ARG A 33 -2.60 -2.61 -24.46
C ARG A 33 -2.67 -1.70 -23.24
N GLN A 34 -3.81 -1.04 -23.03
CA GLN A 34 -4.02 -0.15 -21.89
C GLN A 34 -4.00 -0.91 -20.56
N VAL A 35 -4.67 -2.06 -20.49
CA VAL A 35 -4.70 -2.95 -19.32
C VAL A 35 -3.30 -3.51 -19.04
N ALA A 36 -2.60 -4.00 -20.06
CA ALA A 36 -1.23 -4.49 -19.90
C ALA A 36 -0.29 -3.40 -19.35
N SER A 37 -0.36 -2.18 -19.91
CA SER A 37 0.41 -1.02 -19.44
C SER A 37 0.06 -0.66 -17.99
N ARG A 38 -1.22 -0.55 -17.65
CA ARG A 38 -1.71 -0.22 -16.30
C ARG A 38 -1.26 -1.22 -15.24
N HIS A 39 -1.13 -2.49 -15.60
CA HIS A 39 -0.74 -3.57 -14.69
C HIS A 39 0.72 -3.99 -14.81
N GLY A 40 1.57 -3.19 -15.48
CA GLY A 40 3.01 -3.44 -15.59
C GLY A 40 3.38 -4.73 -16.35
N LEU A 41 2.49 -5.21 -17.23
CA LEU A 41 2.76 -6.35 -18.11
C LEU A 41 3.49 -5.88 -19.38
N THR A 42 4.34 -6.73 -19.95
CA THR A 42 4.90 -6.50 -21.28
C THR A 42 3.76 -6.31 -22.28
N ALA A 43 3.68 -5.12 -22.88
CA ALA A 43 2.55 -4.74 -23.71
C ALA A 43 2.45 -5.65 -24.94
N PRO A 44 1.34 -6.40 -25.11
CA PRO A 44 1.13 -7.18 -26.31
C PRO A 44 0.92 -6.24 -27.50
N ALA A 45 1.44 -6.61 -28.68
CA ALA A 45 1.17 -5.85 -29.92
C ALA A 45 -0.35 -5.71 -30.15
N ALA A 46 -1.13 -6.75 -29.83
CA ALA A 46 -2.59 -6.78 -29.74
C ALA A 46 -3.33 -6.11 -30.90
N ASN A 47 -2.85 -6.26 -32.13
CA ASN A 47 -3.60 -5.85 -33.32
C ASN A 47 -4.79 -6.78 -33.57
N PHE A 48 -5.75 -6.31 -34.38
CA PHE A 48 -6.97 -7.07 -34.66
C PHE A 48 -6.69 -8.45 -35.28
N GLN A 49 -5.66 -8.58 -36.14
CA GLN A 49 -5.27 -9.87 -36.73
C GLN A 49 -4.83 -10.88 -35.67
N THR A 50 -4.10 -10.43 -34.64
CA THR A 50 -3.61 -11.30 -33.56
C THR A 50 -4.76 -11.77 -32.68
N LEU A 51 -5.66 -10.87 -32.30
CA LEU A 51 -6.86 -11.22 -31.52
C LEU A 51 -7.76 -12.18 -32.29
N TRP A 52 -7.96 -11.91 -33.59
CA TRP A 52 -8.72 -12.79 -34.47
C TRP A 52 -8.10 -14.19 -34.56
N ALA A 53 -6.77 -14.29 -34.68
CA ALA A 53 -6.08 -15.58 -34.70
C ALA A 53 -6.23 -16.37 -33.38
N HIS A 54 -6.29 -15.67 -32.24
CA HIS A 54 -6.57 -16.28 -30.93
C HIS A 54 -8.01 -16.80 -30.85
N GLU A 55 -8.99 -15.99 -31.29
CA GLU A 55 -10.42 -16.32 -31.26
C GLU A 55 -10.80 -17.44 -32.24
N GLN A 56 -10.07 -17.59 -33.35
CA GLN A 56 -10.25 -18.67 -34.32
C GLN A 56 -9.49 -19.94 -33.98
N GLY A 57 -8.63 -19.90 -32.95
CA GLY A 57 -7.83 -21.06 -32.58
C GLY A 57 -6.65 -21.36 -33.51
N SER A 58 -6.26 -20.44 -34.38
CA SER A 58 -5.11 -20.63 -35.27
C SER A 58 -3.79 -20.36 -34.55
N VAL A 59 -3.80 -19.51 -33.50
CA VAL A 59 -2.64 -19.22 -32.64
C VAL A 59 -3.07 -19.31 -31.19
N TYR A 60 -2.30 -20.03 -30.37
CA TYR A 60 -2.52 -20.05 -28.93
C TYR A 60 -1.91 -18.80 -28.26
N PRO A 61 -2.65 -18.04 -27.45
CA PRO A 61 -2.12 -16.82 -26.84
C PRO A 61 -0.96 -17.10 -25.88
N GLY A 62 0.10 -16.31 -26.00
CA GLY A 62 1.23 -16.35 -25.06
C GLY A 62 0.84 -15.93 -23.62
N PRO A 63 1.68 -16.21 -22.61
CA PRO A 63 1.35 -15.92 -21.21
C PRO A 63 0.96 -14.47 -20.93
N HIS A 64 1.63 -13.50 -21.57
CA HIS A 64 1.30 -12.08 -21.42
C HIS A 64 -0.07 -11.71 -21.99
N TYR A 65 -0.44 -12.30 -23.13
CA TYR A 65 -1.79 -12.13 -23.69
C TYR A 65 -2.85 -12.74 -22.78
N ARG A 66 -2.64 -13.97 -22.29
CA ARG A 66 -3.62 -14.62 -21.40
C ARG A 66 -3.84 -13.83 -20.12
N ARG A 67 -2.77 -13.33 -19.49
CA ARG A 67 -2.86 -12.43 -18.32
C ARG A 67 -3.61 -11.14 -18.65
N ALA A 68 -3.33 -10.52 -19.79
CA ALA A 68 -4.03 -9.31 -20.22
C ALA A 68 -5.52 -9.55 -20.50
N TYR A 69 -5.90 -10.68 -21.11
CA TYR A 69 -7.30 -11.06 -21.30
C TYR A 69 -8.02 -11.32 -19.97
N CYS A 70 -7.36 -12.02 -19.03
CA CYS A 70 -7.89 -12.24 -17.69
C CYS A 70 -8.20 -10.91 -16.99
N LEU A 71 -7.29 -9.95 -17.08
CA LEU A 71 -7.48 -8.62 -16.50
C LEU A 71 -8.57 -7.80 -17.23
N LEU A 72 -8.59 -7.85 -18.56
CA LEU A 72 -9.56 -7.10 -19.38
C LEU A 72 -10.99 -7.57 -19.11
N TYR A 73 -11.22 -8.88 -19.15
CA TYR A 73 -12.55 -9.47 -19.00
C TYR A 73 -12.91 -9.79 -17.55
N GLN A 74 -12.04 -9.43 -16.60
CA GLN A 74 -12.18 -9.77 -15.18
C GLN A 74 -12.52 -11.27 -15.03
N ALA A 75 -11.69 -12.12 -15.65
CA ALA A 75 -11.93 -13.54 -15.82
C ALA A 75 -10.61 -14.32 -15.55
N ASN A 76 -10.68 -15.62 -15.33
CA ASN A 76 -9.50 -16.47 -15.12
C ASN A 76 -9.23 -17.37 -16.36
N GLU A 77 -8.05 -17.99 -16.42
CA GLU A 77 -7.67 -18.75 -17.62
C GLU A 77 -8.65 -19.89 -17.99
N PRO A 78 -9.20 -20.68 -17.05
CA PRO A 78 -10.26 -21.64 -17.34
C PRO A 78 -11.55 -21.02 -17.91
N THR A 79 -12.03 -19.93 -17.29
CA THR A 79 -13.26 -19.25 -17.76
C THR A 79 -13.12 -18.64 -19.15
N LEU A 80 -11.91 -18.22 -19.53
CA LEU A 80 -11.62 -17.74 -20.88
C LEU A 80 -11.31 -18.87 -21.87
N GLY A 81 -11.44 -20.14 -21.45
CA GLY A 81 -11.22 -21.30 -22.30
C GLY A 81 -9.75 -21.52 -22.65
N PHE A 82 -8.78 -21.04 -21.89
CA PHE A 82 -7.36 -21.26 -22.21
C PHE A 82 -6.83 -22.63 -21.77
N ARG A 83 -7.46 -23.24 -20.75
CA ARG A 83 -7.09 -24.55 -20.17
C ARG A 83 -8.26 -25.12 -19.35
N LEU A 84 -8.16 -26.39 -18.96
CA LEU A 84 -9.06 -26.96 -17.96
C LEU A 84 -8.83 -26.32 -16.56
N PRO A 85 -9.88 -26.21 -15.73
CA PRO A 85 -9.72 -25.85 -14.32
C PRO A 85 -8.92 -26.92 -13.58
N LEU A 86 -8.12 -26.51 -12.61
CA LEU A 86 -7.43 -27.43 -11.70
C LEU A 86 -8.42 -27.98 -10.65
N PRO A 87 -8.15 -29.15 -10.04
CA PRO A 87 -8.99 -29.68 -8.97
C PRO A 87 -9.15 -28.65 -7.83
N GLY A 88 -10.38 -28.20 -7.58
CA GLY A 88 -10.70 -27.20 -6.55
C GLY A 88 -10.55 -25.74 -6.98
N GLU A 89 -10.22 -25.45 -8.24
CA GLU A 89 -10.15 -24.08 -8.77
C GLU A 89 -11.56 -23.51 -9.03
N ILE A 90 -11.90 -22.42 -8.35
CA ILE A 90 -13.20 -21.74 -8.48
C ILE A 90 -13.22 -20.95 -9.80
N THR A 91 -14.23 -21.19 -10.65
CA THR A 91 -14.38 -20.61 -11.99
C THR A 91 -15.20 -19.32 -12.02
N GLU A 92 -15.44 -18.68 -10.89
CA GLU A 92 -16.10 -17.37 -10.84
C GLU A 92 -15.08 -16.33 -10.40
N VAL A 93 -14.90 -15.30 -11.23
CA VAL A 93 -14.04 -14.16 -10.86
C VAL A 93 -14.91 -13.16 -10.14
N GLU A 94 -14.96 -13.32 -8.83
CA GLU A 94 -15.36 -12.24 -7.93
C GLU A 94 -14.24 -11.20 -7.91
N ASN A 95 -14.63 -9.95 -8.14
CA ASN A 95 -13.79 -8.78 -8.01
C ASN A 95 -13.21 -8.71 -6.59
N SER A 96 -11.96 -8.24 -6.47
CA SER A 96 -11.24 -7.90 -5.23
C SER A 96 -10.45 -9.05 -4.57
N ILE A 97 -9.14 -8.81 -4.34
CA ILE A 97 -8.19 -9.73 -3.68
C ILE A 97 -8.43 -9.81 -2.15
N SER A 98 -9.65 -9.50 -1.65
CA SER A 98 -9.97 -9.60 -0.22
C SER A 98 -11.48 -9.64 0.07
N ASP A 99 -12.25 -10.54 -0.54
CA ASP A 99 -13.69 -10.67 -0.24
C ASP A 99 -14.01 -12.01 0.45
N LEU A 100 -13.36 -12.30 1.59
CA LEU A 100 -14.04 -13.12 2.59
C LEU A 100 -15.13 -12.24 3.21
N PRO A 101 -16.42 -12.62 3.14
CA PRO A 101 -17.49 -11.81 3.72
C PRO A 101 -17.22 -11.60 5.21
N GLN A 102 -17.51 -10.38 5.70
CA GLN A 102 -17.42 -10.15 7.14
C GLN A 102 -18.46 -11.04 7.85
N PRO A 103 -18.07 -11.79 8.89
CA PRO A 103 -19.01 -12.55 9.69
C PRO A 103 -20.09 -11.64 10.24
N THR A 104 -21.35 -11.95 9.94
CA THR A 104 -22.50 -11.14 10.37
C THR A 104 -22.88 -11.39 11.83
N ASP A 105 -22.34 -12.45 12.44
CA ASP A 105 -22.58 -12.82 13.84
C ASP A 105 -21.39 -13.63 14.42
N PRO A 106 -21.30 -13.73 15.77
CA PRO A 106 -20.23 -14.48 16.44
C PRO A 106 -20.21 -15.98 16.13
N ALA A 107 -21.32 -16.60 15.73
CA ALA A 107 -21.36 -18.02 15.41
C ALA A 107 -20.67 -18.29 14.07
N THR A 108 -20.88 -17.40 13.10
CA THR A 108 -20.26 -17.42 11.78
C THR A 108 -18.76 -17.15 11.85
N ASP A 109 -18.32 -16.24 12.74
CA ASP A 109 -16.90 -15.99 12.98
C ASP A 109 -16.20 -17.21 13.61
N ASN A 110 -16.83 -17.84 14.61
CA ASN A 110 -16.29 -19.07 15.21
C ASN A 110 -16.22 -20.23 14.21
N ALA A 111 -17.22 -20.39 13.35
CA ALA A 111 -17.21 -21.39 12.29
C ALA A 111 -16.07 -21.13 11.29
N ALA A 112 -15.87 -19.87 10.88
CA ALA A 112 -14.76 -19.49 10.00
C ALA A 112 -13.40 -19.76 10.63
N ALA A 113 -13.22 -19.39 11.91
CA ALA A 113 -11.99 -19.68 12.65
C ALA A 113 -11.69 -21.18 12.74
N GLN A 114 -12.70 -22.02 12.99
CA GLN A 114 -12.55 -23.48 13.00
C GLN A 114 -12.18 -24.05 11.63
N VAL A 115 -12.78 -23.52 10.55
CA VAL A 115 -12.43 -23.93 9.18
C VAL A 115 -10.98 -23.56 8.85
N ILE A 116 -10.53 -22.36 9.25
CA ILE A 116 -9.14 -21.92 9.08
C ILE A 116 -8.18 -22.86 9.82
N GLU A 117 -8.46 -23.14 11.10
CA GLU A 117 -7.66 -24.04 11.93
C GLU A 117 -7.56 -25.45 11.32
N GLN A 118 -8.71 -26.04 10.94
CA GLN A 118 -8.75 -27.36 10.31
C GLN A 118 -8.03 -27.40 8.97
N THR A 119 -8.15 -26.33 8.16
CA THR A 119 -7.46 -26.24 6.87
C THR A 119 -5.96 -26.17 7.06
N LEU A 120 -5.50 -25.35 8.01
CA LEU A 120 -4.08 -25.25 8.32
C LEU A 120 -3.53 -26.59 8.82
N LEU A 121 -4.21 -27.27 9.74
CA LEU A 121 -3.83 -28.61 10.21
C LEU A 121 -3.77 -29.66 9.10
N LYS A 122 -4.65 -29.59 8.10
CA LYS A 122 -4.62 -30.50 6.94
C LYS A 122 -3.45 -30.23 6.00
N VAL A 123 -3.05 -28.96 5.86
CA VAL A 123 -1.95 -28.54 4.96
C VAL A 123 -0.58 -28.76 5.62
N SER A 124 -0.43 -28.47 6.91
CA SER A 124 0.84 -28.57 7.63
C SER A 124 1.04 -29.86 8.42
N GLY A 125 -0.02 -30.66 8.61
CA GLY A 125 -0.03 -31.77 9.56
C GLY A 125 -0.22 -31.29 11.01
N ALA A 126 -0.21 -32.22 11.96
CA ALA A 126 -0.23 -31.85 13.38
C ALA A 126 1.05 -31.07 13.73
N PRO A 127 0.95 -29.89 14.38
CA PRO A 127 2.11 -29.08 14.71
C PRO A 127 3.07 -29.89 15.60
N SER A 128 4.30 -30.00 15.12
CA SER A 128 5.36 -30.85 15.68
C SER A 128 6.29 -30.11 16.63
N ASN A 129 6.26 -28.78 16.63
CA ASN A 129 7.08 -27.93 17.49
C ASN A 129 6.31 -26.69 18.01
N ALA A 130 6.95 -25.95 18.92
CA ALA A 130 6.35 -24.79 19.55
C ALA A 130 6.13 -23.64 18.56
N GLU A 131 7.00 -23.48 17.57
CA GLU A 131 6.92 -22.41 16.56
C GLU A 131 5.70 -22.59 15.64
N GLN A 132 5.43 -23.83 15.21
CA GLN A 132 4.25 -24.15 14.40
C GLN A 132 2.96 -23.87 15.17
N ASN A 133 2.89 -24.29 16.44
CA ASN A 133 1.75 -23.99 17.31
C ASN A 133 1.55 -22.47 17.50
N ALA A 134 2.63 -21.73 17.73
CA ALA A 134 2.56 -20.28 17.88
C ALA A 134 2.07 -19.58 16.61
N LEU A 135 2.50 -20.02 15.43
CA LEU A 135 2.04 -19.46 14.16
C LEU A 135 0.56 -19.75 13.92
N LEU A 136 0.11 -20.99 14.14
CA LEU A 136 -1.29 -21.39 13.97
C LEU A 136 -2.21 -20.55 14.86
N ASN A 137 -1.88 -20.43 16.15
CA ASN A 137 -2.65 -19.62 17.09
C ASN A 137 -2.71 -18.15 16.66
N ARG A 138 -1.57 -17.58 16.22
CA ARG A 138 -1.52 -16.19 15.75
C ARG A 138 -2.34 -15.95 14.48
N VAL A 139 -2.43 -16.91 13.57
CA VAL A 139 -3.27 -16.81 12.37
C VAL A 139 -4.75 -16.76 12.75
N VAL A 140 -5.18 -17.62 13.67
CA VAL A 140 -6.56 -17.63 14.18
C VAL A 140 -6.89 -16.34 14.95
N ASP A 141 -5.98 -15.87 15.82
CA ASP A 141 -6.16 -14.62 16.56
C ASP A 141 -6.18 -13.39 15.64
N ALA A 142 -5.39 -13.39 14.56
CA ALA A 142 -5.40 -12.32 13.56
C ALA A 142 -6.73 -12.29 12.79
N TRP A 143 -7.27 -13.46 12.43
CA TRP A 143 -8.60 -13.56 11.82
C TRP A 143 -9.67 -12.95 12.73
N ARG A 144 -9.74 -13.40 13.99
CA ARG A 144 -10.73 -12.92 14.97
C ARG A 144 -10.65 -11.42 15.20
N ARG A 145 -9.45 -10.85 15.33
CA ARG A 145 -9.27 -9.40 15.50
C ARG A 145 -9.74 -8.59 14.29
N ARG A 146 -9.64 -9.16 13.09
CA ARG A 146 -9.99 -8.50 11.84
C ARG A 146 -11.48 -8.60 11.50
N HIS A 147 -12.13 -9.68 11.92
CA HIS A 147 -13.49 -10.03 11.52
C HIS A 147 -14.49 -10.10 12.67
N GLY A 148 -14.03 -9.91 13.91
CA GLY A 148 -14.88 -9.82 15.08
C GLY A 148 -15.85 -8.64 15.01
N GLN A 149 -17.04 -8.83 15.57
CA GLN A 149 -18.09 -7.81 15.66
C GLN A 149 -17.54 -6.48 16.23
N GLY A 150 -17.71 -5.38 15.47
CA GLY A 150 -17.29 -4.05 15.88
C GLY A 150 -15.85 -3.66 15.52
N SER A 151 -15.13 -4.45 14.71
CA SER A 151 -13.82 -4.04 14.20
C SER A 151 -13.96 -2.71 13.43
N PRO A 152 -13.28 -1.63 13.86
CA PRO A 152 -13.38 -0.34 13.18
C PRO A 152 -12.82 -0.44 11.76
N LYS A 153 -13.31 0.42 10.86
CA LYS A 153 -12.76 0.55 9.52
C LYS A 153 -11.24 0.77 9.60
N PRO A 154 -10.44 0.17 8.71
CA PRO A 154 -9.02 0.49 8.65
C PRO A 154 -8.86 1.99 8.40
N ILE A 155 -7.84 2.58 9.02
CA ILE A 155 -7.57 4.01 8.91
C ILE A 155 -6.15 4.25 8.38
N LEU A 156 -6.04 5.20 7.46
CA LEU A 156 -4.78 5.75 7.01
C LEU A 156 -4.51 7.05 7.78
N THR A 157 -3.48 7.05 8.62
CA THR A 157 -3.06 8.24 9.36
C THR A 157 -1.82 8.84 8.72
N LEU A 158 -1.91 10.08 8.23
CA LEU A 158 -0.78 10.86 7.76
C LEU A 158 -0.25 11.69 8.93
N VAL A 159 1.03 11.54 9.26
CA VAL A 159 1.71 12.34 10.28
C VAL A 159 2.74 13.24 9.59
N GLY A 160 2.34 14.49 9.36
CA GLY A 160 3.13 15.54 8.72
C GLY A 160 3.87 16.43 9.72
N GLY A 161 4.87 17.16 9.24
CA GLY A 161 5.63 18.13 10.02
C GLY A 161 7.02 18.37 9.45
N TYR A 162 7.66 19.47 9.84
CA TYR A 162 8.99 19.81 9.35
C TYR A 162 10.08 18.83 9.84
N ALA A 163 11.26 18.92 9.23
CA ALA A 163 12.41 18.18 9.72
C ALA A 163 12.71 18.60 11.17
N GLY A 164 12.94 17.62 12.05
CA GLY A 164 13.18 17.90 13.48
C GLY A 164 11.91 18.13 14.31
N SER A 165 10.70 18.09 13.74
CA SER A 165 9.49 18.43 14.51
C SER A 165 9.00 17.37 15.50
N GLY A 166 9.53 16.14 15.46
CA GLY A 166 9.07 15.04 16.32
C GLY A 166 8.04 14.09 15.70
N LYS A 167 7.72 14.25 14.41
CA LYS A 167 6.72 13.43 13.70
C LYS A 167 7.01 11.93 13.72
N THR A 168 8.28 11.53 13.69
CA THR A 168 8.67 10.12 13.63
C THR A 168 8.46 9.46 15.01
N GLU A 169 8.81 10.18 16.07
CA GLU A 169 8.63 9.80 17.46
C GLU A 169 7.14 9.68 17.81
N PHE A 170 6.34 10.69 17.44
CA PHE A 170 4.88 10.64 17.61
C PHE A 170 4.24 9.48 16.83
N SER A 171 4.68 9.23 15.60
CA SER A 171 4.19 8.12 14.78
C SER A 171 4.52 6.76 15.42
N ARG A 172 5.73 6.62 15.99
CA ARG A 172 6.13 5.41 16.70
C ARG A 172 5.30 5.21 17.96
N PHE A 173 5.08 6.25 18.76
CA PHE A 173 4.19 6.19 19.91
C PHE A 173 2.79 5.71 19.52
N LEU A 174 2.21 6.28 18.46
CA LEU A 174 0.90 5.86 17.96
C LEU A 174 0.91 4.39 17.52
N SER A 175 1.95 3.93 16.84
CA SER A 175 2.10 2.52 16.44
C SER A 175 2.22 1.59 17.65
N ASP A 176 2.97 1.98 18.69
CA ASP A 176 3.17 1.15 19.88
C ASP A 176 1.86 0.92 20.66
N ILE A 177 0.98 1.93 20.72
CA ILE A 177 -0.30 1.81 21.44
C ILE A 177 -1.41 1.19 20.59
N THR A 178 -1.36 1.31 19.26
CA THR A 178 -2.41 0.83 18.35
C THR A 178 -2.10 -0.52 17.68
N GLY A 179 -0.82 -0.86 17.57
CA GLY A 179 -0.33 -1.97 16.74
C GLY A 179 -0.45 -1.71 15.23
N TRP A 180 -0.78 -0.49 14.79
CA TRP A 180 -0.88 -0.15 13.37
C TRP A 180 0.48 -0.15 12.68
N ALA A 181 0.48 -0.49 11.38
CA ALA A 181 1.70 -0.52 10.58
C ALA A 181 2.35 0.86 10.52
N PHE A 182 3.59 0.99 10.98
CA PHE A 182 4.36 2.23 10.93
C PHE A 182 5.25 2.25 9.70
N LEU A 183 5.01 3.20 8.80
CA LEU A 183 5.72 3.37 7.55
C LEU A 183 6.35 4.77 7.50
N ASP A 184 7.65 4.84 7.70
CA ASP A 184 8.43 6.08 7.63
C ASP A 184 9.10 6.20 6.26
N LYS A 185 8.94 7.35 5.61
CA LYS A 185 9.47 7.60 4.27
C LYS A 185 10.96 7.31 4.20
N ASP A 186 11.75 7.91 5.09
CA ASP A 186 13.21 7.78 5.08
C ASP A 186 13.64 6.32 5.35
N SER A 187 12.96 5.62 6.24
CA SER A 187 13.23 4.20 6.54
C SER A 187 12.99 3.31 5.32
N LEU A 188 11.96 3.61 4.53
CA LEU A 188 11.60 2.84 3.33
C LEU A 188 12.47 3.14 2.11
N THR A 189 12.83 4.41 1.90
CA THR A 189 13.36 4.86 0.59
C THR A 189 14.81 5.28 0.60
N ARG A 190 15.39 5.66 1.76
CA ARG A 190 16.68 6.37 1.83
C ARG A 190 17.81 5.69 1.09
N ALA A 191 18.03 4.39 1.30
CA ALA A 191 19.14 3.67 0.68
C ALA A 191 19.03 3.65 -0.86
N MET A 192 17.81 3.54 -1.39
CA MET A 192 17.56 3.59 -2.83
C MET A 192 17.70 5.02 -3.36
N VAL A 193 17.21 6.01 -2.62
CA VAL A 193 17.29 7.43 -2.96
C VAL A 193 18.72 7.92 -3.04
N GLU A 194 19.56 7.59 -2.06
CA GLU A 194 20.98 7.99 -2.06
C GLU A 194 21.70 7.43 -3.29
N ARG A 195 21.40 6.18 -3.68
CA ARG A 195 21.95 5.58 -4.90
C ARG A 195 21.38 6.18 -6.18
N LEU A 196 20.08 6.51 -6.19
CA LEU A 196 19.42 7.15 -7.32
C LEU A 196 20.00 8.54 -7.57
N LEU A 197 20.15 9.36 -6.53
CA LEU A 197 20.73 10.70 -6.63
C LEU A 197 22.16 10.66 -7.21
N VAL A 198 23.00 9.73 -6.73
CA VAL A 198 24.34 9.52 -7.32
C VAL A 198 24.25 9.13 -8.80
N SER A 199 23.32 8.25 -9.17
CA SER A 199 23.14 7.84 -10.59
C SER A 199 22.65 8.97 -11.49
N LEU A 200 21.98 9.97 -10.92
CA LEU A 200 21.54 11.20 -11.60
C LEU A 200 22.62 12.30 -11.58
N GLY A 201 23.80 12.03 -11.03
CA GLY A 201 24.90 13.00 -10.92
C GLY A 201 24.73 14.02 -9.80
N GLY A 202 23.82 13.79 -8.86
CA GLY A 202 23.57 14.65 -7.70
C GLY A 202 24.30 14.21 -6.43
N ASP A 203 24.16 15.02 -5.38
CA ASP A 203 24.60 14.66 -4.02
C ASP A 203 23.66 13.58 -3.44
N PRO A 204 24.17 12.43 -2.94
CA PRO A 204 23.35 11.39 -2.30
C PRO A 204 22.45 11.92 -1.16
N HIS A 205 22.88 13.00 -0.50
CA HIS A 205 22.21 13.58 0.65
C HIS A 205 21.24 14.71 0.29
N ASP A 206 21.11 15.05 -1.00
CA ASP A 206 20.23 16.12 -1.46
C ASP A 206 18.76 15.81 -1.16
N ARG A 207 18.07 16.77 -0.55
CA ARG A 207 16.63 16.74 -0.22
C ARG A 207 15.93 18.07 -0.55
N HIS A 208 16.57 18.95 -1.32
CA HIS A 208 16.12 20.32 -1.50
C HIS A 208 16.29 20.87 -2.92
N THR A 209 17.18 20.33 -3.75
CA THR A 209 17.34 20.85 -5.12
C THR A 209 16.18 20.44 -6.03
N GLU A 210 16.07 21.12 -7.16
CA GLU A 210 15.07 20.78 -8.19
C GLU A 210 15.21 19.35 -8.69
N LEU A 211 16.43 18.82 -8.82
CA LEU A 211 16.66 17.42 -9.20
C LEU A 211 15.97 16.47 -8.23
N TYR A 212 16.15 16.67 -6.92
CA TYR A 212 15.47 15.85 -5.92
C TYR A 212 13.95 16.06 -5.95
N LEU A 213 13.49 17.32 -6.00
CA LEU A 213 12.06 17.63 -5.90
C LEU A 213 11.24 17.10 -7.08
N SER A 214 11.80 17.11 -8.28
CA SER A 214 11.13 16.69 -9.53
C SER A 214 11.30 15.20 -9.83
N GLU A 215 12.51 14.65 -9.70
CA GLU A 215 12.82 13.29 -10.17
C GLU A 215 12.74 12.24 -9.04
N VAL A 216 13.05 12.61 -7.80
CA VAL A 216 13.26 11.65 -6.70
C VAL A 216 12.13 11.65 -5.69
N ARG A 217 11.74 12.81 -5.16
CA ARG A 217 10.68 12.97 -4.16
C ARG A 217 9.36 12.33 -4.59
N PRO A 218 8.90 12.45 -5.86
CA PRO A 218 7.66 11.81 -6.28
C PRO A 218 7.72 10.27 -6.21
N LEU A 219 8.89 9.68 -6.45
CA LEU A 219 9.10 8.23 -6.33
C LEU A 219 9.05 7.79 -4.87
N GLU A 220 9.66 8.55 -3.96
CA GLU A 220 9.58 8.25 -2.52
C GLU A 220 8.14 8.22 -2.01
N TYR A 221 7.38 9.24 -2.36
CA TYR A 221 5.98 9.36 -1.95
C TYR A 221 5.11 8.29 -2.61
N ARG A 222 5.39 7.90 -3.86
CA ARG A 222 4.72 6.77 -4.50
C ARG A 222 4.96 5.48 -3.73
N CYS A 223 6.21 5.13 -3.43
CA CYS A 223 6.55 3.93 -2.67
C CYS A 223 5.88 3.91 -1.29
N LEU A 224 5.91 5.05 -0.58
CA LEU A 224 5.27 5.19 0.72
C LEU A 224 3.76 4.93 0.65
N MET A 225 3.08 5.58 -0.29
CA MET A 225 1.63 5.46 -0.45
C MET A 225 1.20 4.07 -0.92
N GLU A 226 1.92 3.48 -1.89
CA GLU A 226 1.62 2.12 -2.38
C GLU A 226 1.78 1.06 -1.29
N THR A 227 2.86 1.14 -0.50
CA THR A 227 3.08 0.26 0.66
C THR A 227 1.96 0.41 1.69
N ALA A 228 1.49 1.63 1.93
CA ALA A 228 0.33 1.88 2.79
C ALA A 228 -0.93 1.19 2.25
N PHE A 229 -1.21 1.35 0.96
CA PHE A 229 -2.39 0.76 0.34
C PHE A 229 -2.37 -0.77 0.36
N ASP A 230 -1.20 -1.41 0.27
CA ASP A 230 -1.12 -2.86 0.39
C ASP A 230 -1.51 -3.36 1.79
N ASN A 231 -1.15 -2.62 2.85
CA ASN A 231 -1.63 -2.91 4.21
C ASN A 231 -3.13 -2.65 4.37
N LEU A 232 -3.62 -1.53 3.84
CA LEU A 232 -5.02 -1.15 3.96
C LEU A 232 -5.96 -2.09 3.20
N LYS A 233 -5.55 -2.59 2.02
CA LYS A 233 -6.30 -3.61 1.25
C LYS A 233 -6.53 -4.88 2.06
N VAL A 234 -5.59 -5.22 2.94
CA VAL A 234 -5.72 -6.35 3.87
C VAL A 234 -6.21 -5.90 5.24
N GLY A 235 -7.01 -4.83 5.32
CA GLY A 235 -7.71 -4.40 6.54
C GLY A 235 -6.78 -3.96 7.68
N THR A 236 -5.50 -3.70 7.41
CA THR A 236 -4.53 -3.25 8.41
C THR A 236 -4.38 -1.74 8.34
N SER A 237 -4.71 -1.03 9.42
CA SER A 237 -4.48 0.40 9.55
C SER A 237 -2.99 0.75 9.44
N ALA A 238 -2.69 1.92 8.89
CA ALA A 238 -1.33 2.34 8.60
C ALA A 238 -1.09 3.79 9.03
N ILE A 239 0.11 4.04 9.55
CA ILE A 239 0.62 5.35 9.94
C ILE A 239 1.76 5.70 9.00
N LEU A 240 1.61 6.78 8.23
CA LEU A 240 2.64 7.31 7.35
C LEU A 240 3.36 8.48 8.01
N SER A 241 4.68 8.37 8.16
CA SER A 241 5.51 9.48 8.63
C SER A 241 6.35 10.03 7.48
N ALA A 242 6.08 11.28 7.12
CA ALA A 242 6.83 12.03 6.12
C ALA A 242 6.60 13.53 6.37
N PRO A 243 7.36 14.44 5.72
CA PRO A 243 7.10 15.86 5.91
C PRO A 243 5.68 16.29 5.52
N PHE A 244 5.17 15.73 4.42
CA PHE A 244 3.84 16.04 3.86
C PHE A 244 3.55 17.55 3.65
N ILE A 245 4.59 18.39 3.52
CA ILE A 245 4.45 19.85 3.46
C ILE A 245 3.59 20.28 2.26
N ALA A 246 3.95 19.82 1.05
CA ALA A 246 3.24 20.17 -0.18
C ALA A 246 1.86 19.52 -0.24
N GLU A 247 1.74 18.28 0.23
CA GLU A 247 0.51 17.50 0.18
C GLU A 247 -0.58 18.06 1.09
N LEU A 248 -0.21 18.50 2.30
CA LEU A 248 -1.16 19.08 3.26
C LEU A 248 -1.41 20.58 3.01
N ALA A 249 -0.56 21.23 2.22
CA ALA A 249 -0.84 22.58 1.74
C ALA A 249 -1.89 22.62 0.62
N ASP A 250 -2.19 21.48 -0.03
CA ASP A 250 -3.21 21.34 -1.09
C ASP A 250 -4.47 20.62 -0.54
N PRO A 251 -5.55 21.36 -0.23
CA PRO A 251 -6.82 20.76 0.21
C PRO A 251 -7.42 19.78 -0.80
N ASP A 252 -7.22 20.01 -2.10
CA ASP A 252 -7.74 19.10 -3.12
C ASP A 252 -6.97 17.78 -3.14
N TRP A 253 -5.67 17.79 -2.80
CA TRP A 253 -4.90 16.56 -2.64
C TRP A 253 -5.46 15.70 -1.51
N VAL A 254 -5.73 16.30 -0.36
CA VAL A 254 -6.31 15.60 0.79
C VAL A 254 -7.73 15.13 0.46
N CYS A 255 -8.54 15.95 -0.19
CA CYS A 255 -9.89 15.58 -0.64
C CYS A 255 -9.87 14.36 -1.58
N ARG A 256 -9.00 14.36 -2.60
CA ARG A 256 -8.82 13.23 -3.53
C ARG A 256 -8.38 11.96 -2.80
N LEU A 257 -7.45 12.07 -1.84
CA LEU A 257 -7.01 10.94 -1.03
C LEU A 257 -8.16 10.36 -0.20
N THR A 258 -8.89 11.23 0.52
CA THR A 258 -10.01 10.85 1.37
C THR A 258 -11.11 10.17 0.56
N ASN A 259 -11.50 10.72 -0.59
CA ASN A 259 -12.50 10.10 -1.47
C ASN A 259 -12.06 8.71 -1.97
N ARG A 260 -10.78 8.57 -2.35
CA ARG A 260 -10.21 7.28 -2.79
C ARG A 260 -10.18 6.23 -1.67
N CYS A 261 -9.93 6.65 -0.43
CA CYS A 261 -9.96 5.76 0.73
C CYS A 261 -11.41 5.41 1.12
N ALA A 262 -12.31 6.39 1.14
CA ALA A 262 -13.72 6.19 1.48
C ALA A 262 -14.42 5.21 0.53
N ALA A 263 -14.10 5.26 -0.78
CA ALA A 263 -14.59 4.30 -1.78
C ALA A 263 -14.18 2.84 -1.50
N ARG A 264 -13.23 2.62 -0.59
CA ARG A 264 -12.73 1.30 -0.15
C ARG A 264 -13.02 1.02 1.32
N GLY A 265 -13.88 1.82 1.95
CA GLY A 265 -14.20 1.69 3.38
C GLY A 265 -13.02 1.99 4.30
N ILE A 266 -12.07 2.82 3.87
CA ILE A 266 -10.90 3.25 4.66
C ILE A 266 -11.11 4.69 5.11
N ASP A 267 -10.89 4.96 6.40
CA ASP A 267 -10.92 6.32 6.95
C ASP A 267 -9.55 7.00 6.78
N VAL A 268 -9.52 8.33 6.75
CA VAL A 268 -8.28 9.12 6.65
C VAL A 268 -8.19 10.10 7.82
N ALA A 269 -7.05 10.08 8.51
CA ALA A 269 -6.70 11.07 9.53
C ALA A 269 -5.43 11.83 9.13
N VAL A 270 -5.44 13.14 9.32
CA VAL A 270 -4.27 14.01 9.11
C VAL A 270 -3.84 14.60 10.43
N VAL A 271 -2.62 14.28 10.85
CA VAL A 271 -1.97 14.83 12.03
C VAL A 271 -0.82 15.73 11.58
N TRP A 272 -0.77 16.94 12.12
CA TRP A 272 0.36 17.85 11.93
C TRP A 272 1.13 18.04 13.23
N VAL A 273 2.43 17.73 13.21
CA VAL A 273 3.32 17.93 14.37
C VAL A 273 4.05 19.26 14.20
N ARG A 274 3.61 20.25 14.99
CA ARG A 274 4.19 21.60 15.07
C ARG A 274 5.35 21.61 16.06
N CYS A 275 6.38 22.40 15.77
CA CYS A 275 7.54 22.57 16.61
C CYS A 275 8.19 23.93 16.32
N ASP A 276 8.91 24.49 17.28
CA ASP A 276 9.63 25.76 17.12
C ASP A 276 11.00 25.53 16.46
N PRO A 277 11.55 26.54 15.77
CA PRO A 277 12.85 26.42 15.11
C PRO A 277 13.99 25.97 16.03
N GLU A 278 14.04 26.47 17.27
CA GLU A 278 15.12 26.14 18.21
C GLU A 278 15.12 24.64 18.52
N SER A 279 13.97 24.11 18.94
CA SER A 279 13.77 22.68 19.17
C SER A 279 14.04 21.86 17.91
N MET A 280 13.54 22.28 16.74
CA MET A 280 13.81 21.55 15.49
C MET A 280 15.30 21.44 15.19
N ARG A 281 16.06 22.52 15.42
CA ARG A 281 17.52 22.55 15.23
C ARG A 281 18.22 21.58 16.17
N GLU A 282 17.91 21.63 17.47
CA GLU A 282 18.48 20.72 18.46
C GLU A 282 18.27 19.25 18.07
N TYR A 283 17.06 18.89 17.63
CA TYR A 283 16.76 17.53 17.17
C TYR A 283 17.53 17.14 15.91
N ILE A 284 17.70 18.06 14.96
CA ILE A 284 18.45 17.81 13.73
C ILE A 284 19.95 17.65 14.02
N GLU A 285 20.51 18.48 14.89
CA GLU A 285 21.91 18.38 15.33
C GLU A 285 22.14 17.06 16.08
N PHE A 286 21.27 16.72 17.03
CA PHE A 286 21.38 15.49 17.82
C PHE A 286 21.34 14.23 16.96
N ARG A 287 20.49 14.16 15.94
CA ARG A 287 20.42 12.97 15.06
C ARG A 287 21.60 12.84 14.08
N GLY A 288 22.36 13.91 13.86
CA GLY A 288 23.61 13.89 13.07
C GLY A 288 23.49 13.31 11.66
N ALA A 289 22.34 13.48 11.00
CA ALA A 289 22.09 12.81 9.72
C ALA A 289 22.68 13.61 8.53
N PRO A 290 23.48 13.00 7.63
CA PRO A 290 24.12 13.71 6.51
C PRO A 290 23.15 14.48 5.60
N ARG A 291 21.93 13.98 5.41
CA ARG A 291 20.84 14.63 4.66
C ARG A 291 20.35 15.97 5.21
N ASP A 292 20.82 16.35 6.40
CA ASP A 292 20.50 17.63 7.02
C ASP A 292 21.64 18.64 6.98
N ALA A 293 22.82 18.27 6.45
CA ALA A 293 23.99 19.16 6.41
C ALA A 293 23.64 20.53 5.82
N TRP A 294 22.97 20.54 4.66
CA TRP A 294 22.53 21.79 4.04
C TRP A 294 21.62 22.63 4.93
N LYS A 295 20.69 22.01 5.68
CA LYS A 295 19.80 22.74 6.59
C LYS A 295 20.57 23.36 7.75
N LEU A 296 21.55 22.65 8.30
CA LEU A 296 22.37 23.14 9.41
C LEU A 296 23.28 24.29 8.96
N ASP A 297 23.90 24.16 7.79
CA ASP A 297 24.77 25.19 7.22
C ASP A 297 23.99 26.45 6.79
N ASN A 298 22.71 26.29 6.44
CA ASN A 298 21.84 27.35 5.93
C ASN A 298 20.61 27.58 6.81
N TRP A 299 20.75 27.42 8.13
CA TRP A 299 19.61 27.35 9.06
C TRP A 299 18.66 28.55 8.96
N GLN A 300 19.18 29.77 8.91
CA GLN A 300 18.35 30.98 8.82
C GLN A 300 17.55 31.03 7.52
N THR A 301 18.17 30.68 6.40
CA THR A 301 17.50 30.60 5.10
C THR A 301 16.42 29.52 5.13
N TYR A 302 16.72 28.34 5.69
CA TYR A 302 15.76 27.25 5.82
C TYR A 302 14.53 27.67 6.64
N VAL A 303 14.74 28.21 7.84
CA VAL A 303 13.65 28.60 8.76
C VAL A 303 12.81 29.74 8.21
N SER A 304 13.42 30.70 7.49
CA SER A 304 12.68 31.83 6.90
C SER A 304 11.59 31.41 5.90
N GLY A 305 11.72 30.21 5.32
CA GLY A 305 10.74 29.64 4.39
C GLY A 305 9.68 28.76 5.07
N LEU A 306 9.74 28.56 6.39
CA LEU A 306 8.81 27.71 7.12
C LEU A 306 7.68 28.53 7.74
N ASN A 307 6.49 27.96 7.75
CA ASN A 307 5.39 28.43 8.60
C ASN A 307 5.31 27.52 9.83
N THR A 308 5.93 27.95 10.94
CA THR A 308 5.94 27.22 12.22
C THR A 308 4.79 27.61 13.15
N GLU A 309 4.08 28.70 12.86
CA GLU A 309 3.05 29.25 13.75
C GLU A 309 1.70 28.57 13.56
N THR A 310 1.33 28.27 12.31
CA THR A 310 0.04 27.66 11.98
C THR A 310 0.19 26.28 11.36
N SER A 311 -0.84 25.46 11.56
CA SER A 311 -0.98 24.16 10.90
C SER A 311 -1.69 24.33 9.54
N PRO A 312 -1.45 23.43 8.58
CA PRO A 312 -2.25 23.37 7.36
C PRO A 312 -3.74 23.23 7.68
N SER A 313 -4.61 23.87 6.90
CA SER A 313 -6.08 23.80 7.09
C SER A 313 -6.64 22.39 6.93
N THR A 314 -5.89 21.49 6.30
CA THR A 314 -6.24 20.08 6.12
C THR A 314 -5.89 19.21 7.33
N ALA A 315 -5.20 19.74 8.34
CA ALA A 315 -4.86 18.97 9.54
C ALA A 315 -6.13 18.76 10.39
N HIS A 316 -6.46 17.50 10.66
CA HIS A 316 -7.56 17.15 11.56
C HIS A 316 -7.14 17.32 13.03
N ILE A 317 -5.88 17.02 13.32
CA ILE A 317 -5.28 17.12 14.66
C ILE A 317 -3.94 17.85 14.54
N THR A 318 -3.71 18.82 15.42
CA THR A 318 -2.39 19.45 15.60
C THR A 318 -1.78 18.97 16.90
N VAL A 319 -0.57 18.42 16.82
CA VAL A 319 0.27 18.05 17.96
C VAL A 319 1.32 19.14 18.14
N ASP A 320 1.35 19.76 19.31
CA ASP A 320 2.32 20.81 19.63
C ASP A 320 3.53 20.22 20.35
N ASN A 321 4.64 20.10 19.64
CA ASN A 321 5.91 19.62 20.15
C ASN A 321 6.94 20.74 20.37
N ARG A 322 6.48 21.99 20.56
CA ARG A 322 7.37 23.06 20.98
C ARG A 322 8.01 22.73 22.33
N LEU A 323 9.29 23.08 22.50
CA LEU A 323 10.09 22.76 23.69
C LEU A 323 10.13 21.25 24.03
N GLY A 324 9.89 20.37 23.03
CA GLY A 324 9.84 18.92 23.22
C GLY A 324 8.64 18.39 24.03
N ALA A 325 7.60 19.21 24.24
CA ALA A 325 6.51 18.90 25.17
C ALA A 325 5.71 17.63 24.81
N ALA A 326 5.33 17.46 23.54
CA ALA A 326 4.53 16.32 23.10
C ALA A 326 5.29 14.99 23.20
N ILE A 327 6.58 14.98 22.82
CA ILE A 327 7.41 13.78 22.93
C ILE A 327 7.61 13.39 24.39
N SER A 328 7.90 14.37 25.26
CA SER A 328 8.04 14.12 26.71
C SER A 328 6.78 13.49 27.31
N LEU A 329 5.59 13.97 26.92
CA LEU A 329 4.32 13.40 27.38
C LEU A 329 4.08 11.98 26.84
N ALA A 330 4.45 11.71 25.59
CA ALA A 330 4.36 10.38 24.99
C ALA A 330 5.26 9.37 25.74
N ASP A 331 6.48 9.80 26.10
CA ASP A 331 7.40 8.98 26.89
C ASP A 331 6.90 8.73 28.31
N GLN A 332 6.37 9.75 29.00
CA GLN A 332 5.74 9.58 30.31
C GLN A 332 4.56 8.60 30.29
N THR A 333 3.75 8.68 29.23
CA THR A 333 2.63 7.75 29.00
C THR A 333 3.13 6.33 28.82
N ARG A 334 4.17 6.14 27.99
CA ARG A 334 4.80 4.83 27.78
C ARG A 334 5.33 4.24 29.08
N GLU A 335 6.02 5.03 29.90
CA GLU A 335 6.53 4.57 31.20
C GLU A 335 5.41 4.23 32.17
N THR A 336 4.33 5.00 32.18
CA THR A 336 3.14 4.71 32.99
C THR A 336 2.49 3.40 32.56
N LEU A 337 2.32 3.17 31.26
CA LEU A 337 1.78 1.92 30.72
C LEU A 337 2.67 0.72 31.08
N LYS A 338 4.00 0.86 30.94
CA LYS A 338 4.95 -0.19 31.35
C LYS A 338 4.80 -0.56 32.83
N ARG A 339 4.61 0.43 33.71
CA ARG A 339 4.42 0.17 35.16
C ARG A 339 3.10 -0.52 35.48
N ILE A 340 2.05 -0.26 34.70
CA ILE A 340 0.73 -0.90 34.88
C ILE A 340 0.73 -2.34 34.35
N LEU A 341 1.48 -2.59 33.28
CA LEU A 341 1.49 -3.87 32.55
C LEU A 341 2.62 -4.83 32.98
N ALA A 342 3.57 -4.37 33.78
CA ALA A 342 4.60 -5.19 34.43
C ALA A 342 4.04 -5.85 35.70
#